data_AF-A0A554N883-F1
#
_entry.id   AF-A0A554N883-F1
#
_cell.length_a   1.000
_cell.length_b   1.000
_cell.length_c   1.000
_cell.angle_alpha   90.00
_cell.angle_beta   90.00
_cell.angle_gamma   90.00
#
_symmetry.space_group_name_H-M   'P 1'
#
loop_
_entity.id
_entity.type
_entity.pdbx_description
1 polymer ?
#
loop_
_entity_poly.entity_id
_entity_poly.type
_entity_poly.pdbx_seq_one_letter_code
_entity_poly.pdbx_strand_id
1 'polypeptide(L)' 'MVNRFEIDGEEVLDGEVKPFGNSAHVTVPKRWRGADVKVVRTSEPDGGDDE' A
#
# COMPACT_ATOMS: atom_id res chain seq x y z
N MET A 1 -2.83 11.68 -0.67
CA MET A 1 -1.56 12.04 -0.01
C MET A 1 -1.21 10.89 0.89
N VAL A 2 0.03 10.38 0.87
CA VAL A 2 0.41 9.21 1.70
C VAL A 2 0.62 9.71 3.12
N ASN A 3 -0.15 9.19 4.08
CA ASN A 3 0.01 9.53 5.49
C ASN A 3 1.06 8.58 6.07
N ARG A 4 2.21 9.12 6.50
CA ARG A 4 3.28 8.36 7.16
C ARG A 4 3.15 8.46 8.67
N PHE A 5 3.22 7.33 9.34
CA PHE A 5 3.22 7.24 10.80
C PHE A 5 4.10 6.06 11.26
N GLU A 6 4.23 5.89 12.57
CA GLU A 6 5.04 4.84 13.19
C GLU A 6 4.16 4.02 14.14
N ILE A 7 4.31 2.69 14.12
CA ILE A 7 3.68 1.76 15.07
C ILE A 7 4.79 0.82 15.55
N ASP A 8 5.02 0.74 16.86
CA ASP A 8 6.03 -0.13 17.47
C ASP A 8 7.45 0.03 16.88
N GLY A 9 7.80 1.25 16.45
CA GLY A 9 9.08 1.55 15.80
C GLY A 9 9.15 1.20 14.31
N GLU A 10 8.10 0.61 13.75
CA GLU A 10 7.98 0.31 12.32
C GLU A 10 7.32 1.48 11.57
N GLU A 11 7.93 1.86 10.45
CA GLU A 11 7.37 2.89 9.58
C GLU A 11 6.19 2.33 8.80
N VAL A 12 5.03 2.98 8.94
CA VAL A 12 3.79 2.60 8.26
C VAL A 12 3.36 3.70 7.30
N LEU A 13 2.85 3.27 6.15
CA LEU A 13 2.31 4.14 5.12
C LEU A 13 0.86 3.77 4.87
N ASP A 14 -0.04 4.72 5.09
CA ASP A 14 -1.41 4.64 4.62
C ASP A 14 -1.50 5.22 3.21
N GLY A 15 -1.94 4.38 2.28
CA GLY A 15 -1.95 4.70 0.87
C GLY A 15 -3.02 3.92 0.14
N GLU A 16 -3.64 4.60 -0.83
CA GLU A 16 -4.64 4.01 -1.71
C GLU A 16 -3.97 3.06 -2.71
N VAL A 17 -4.56 1.88 -2.87
CA VAL A 17 -4.20 0.92 -3.91
C VAL A 17 -4.75 1.45 -5.24
N LYS A 18 -3.88 1.61 -6.25
CA LYS A 18 -4.25 2.17 -7.56
C LYS A 18 -4.14 1.15 -8.69
N PRO A 19 -5.01 1.21 -9.71
CA PRO A 19 -4.88 0.36 -10.88
C PRO A 19 -3.62 0.71 -11.68
N PHE A 20 -3.00 -0.31 -12.26
CA PHE A 20 -1.84 -0.20 -13.12
C PHE A 20 -1.85 -1.35 -14.14
N GLY A 21 -2.32 -1.07 -15.36
CA GLY A 21 -2.58 -2.13 -16.33
C GLY A 21 -3.55 -3.16 -15.73
N ASN A 22 -3.14 -4.43 -15.71
CA ASN A 22 -3.92 -5.53 -15.14
C ASN A 22 -3.58 -5.83 -13.66
N SER A 23 -2.80 -4.96 -13.00
CA SER A 23 -2.44 -5.14 -11.59
C SER A 23 -2.83 -3.92 -10.75
N ALA A 24 -2.71 -4.08 -9.43
CA ALA A 24 -2.93 -2.99 -8.49
C ALA A 24 -1.64 -2.72 -7.70
N HIS A 25 -1.31 -1.46 -7.47
CA HIS A 25 -0.09 -1.04 -6.80
C HIS A 25 -0.36 -0.06 -5.66
N VAL A 26 0.42 -0.21 -4.59
CA VAL A 26 0.63 0.84 -3.59
C VAL A 26 1.98 1.49 -3.88
N THR A 27 2.03 2.83 -3.86
CA THR A 27 3.28 3.56 -4.06
C THR A 27 4.01 3.74 -2.73
N VAL A 28 5.26 3.27 -2.66
CA VAL A 28 6.14 3.43 -1.50
C VAL A 28 7.30 4.41 -1.79
N PRO A 29 7.90 5.03 -0.76
CA PRO A 29 9.09 5.88 -0.90
C PRO A 29 10.24 5.16 -1.60
N LYS A 30 10.96 5.86 -2.49
CA LYS A 30 12.12 5.31 -3.21
C LYS A 30 13.21 4.74 -2.29
N ARG A 31 13.32 5.21 -1.05
CA ARG A 31 14.30 4.71 -0.07
C ARG A 31 13.99 3.32 0.48
N TRP A 32 12.78 2.78 0.23
CA TRP A 32 12.42 1.41 0.60
C TRP A 32 12.86 0.36 -0.43
N ARG A 33 13.51 0.77 -1.53
CA ARG A 33 14.01 -0.17 -2.54
C ARG A 33 14.97 -1.19 -1.91
N GLY A 34 14.68 -2.48 -2.12
CA GLY A 34 15.46 -3.59 -1.59
C GLY A 34 15.06 -4.04 -0.19
N ALA A 35 14.09 -3.38 0.45
CA ALA A 35 13.53 -3.85 1.71
C ALA A 35 12.39 -4.86 1.46
N ASP A 36 12.27 -5.85 2.35
CA ASP A 36 11.09 -6.70 2.43
C ASP A 36 9.94 -5.92 3.05
N VAL A 37 8.76 -5.95 2.43
CA VAL A 37 7.58 -5.19 2.87
C VAL A 37 6.36 -6.10 2.99
N LYS A 38 5.52 -5.82 3.98
CA LYS A 38 4.21 -6.45 4.14
C LYS A 38 3.11 -5.42 3.86
N VAL A 39 2.11 -5.80 3.06
CA VAL A 39 0.93 -4.99 2.80
C VAL A 39 -0.22 -5.51 3.66
N VAL A 40 -0.90 -4.61 4.36
CA VAL A 40 -2.09 -4.92 5.18
C VAL A 40 -3.24 -4.07 4.68
N ARG A 41 -4.36 -4.70 4.31
CA ARG A 41 -5.58 -4.00 3.87
C ARG A 41 -6.31 -3.41 5.07
N THR A 42 -6.66 -2.13 5.00
CA THR A 42 -7.34 -1.38 6.09
C THR A 42 -8.79 -1.01 5.75
N SER A 43 -9.21 -1.12 4.48
CA SER A 43 -10.58 -0.90 4.01
C SER A 43 -11.00 -1.93 2.96
N GLU A 44 -12.30 -2.12 2.77
CA GLU A 44 -12.80 -2.91 1.64
C GLU A 44 -12.60 -2.15 0.32
N PRO A 45 -12.23 -2.82 -0.79
CA PRO A 45 -12.16 -2.18 -2.09
C PRO A 45 -13.58 -1.90 -2.63
N ASP A 46 -13.76 -0.74 -3.24
CA ASP A 46 -15.03 -0.40 -3.91
C ASP A 46 -15.15 -1.19 -5.22
N GLY A 47 -16.12 -2.10 -5.29
CA GLY A 47 -16.41 -2.91 -6.49
C GLY A 47 -15.47 -4.12 -6.63
N GLY A 48 -15.92 -5.27 -6.14
CA GLY A 48 -15.22 -6.53 -6.37
C GLY A 48 -15.49 -7.04 -7.79
N ASP A 49 -14.46 -7.06 -8.62
CA ASP A 49 -14.41 -7.99 -9.75
C ASP A 49 -13.89 -9.33 -9.20
N ASP A 50 -14.85 -10.15 -8.75
CA ASP A 50 -14.72 -11.61 -8.75
C ASP A 50 -14.99 -12.04 -10.21
N GLU A 51 -14.00 -11.89 -11.10
CA GLU A 51 -13.96 -12.57 -12.41
C GLU A 51 -12.53 -12.91 -12.85
#